data_AF-A0AAU7DUV9-F1
#
_entry.id   AF-A0AAU7DUV9-F1
#
_cell.length_a   1.000
_cell.length_b   1.000
_cell.length_c   1.000
_cell.angle_alpha   90.00
_cell.angle_beta   90.00
_cell.angle_gamma   90.00
#
_symmetry.space_group_name_H-M   'P 1'
#
loop_
_entity.id
_entity.type
_entity.pdbx_description
1 polymer ?
#
loop_
_entity_poly.entity_id
_entity_poly.type
_entity_poly.pdbx_seq_one_letter_code
_entity_poly.pdbx_strand_id
1 'polypeptide(L)'
;MLDLSTELATNASVYLAMSSDSDGSFFPYLFLLSGPVFFFVIYTKYRNKDKRHYHERETKSQMANLRAADQKVNRVVGVSNSKIRGDNSDSVKGARN
;
A
#
# COMPACT_ATOMS: atom_id res chain seq x y z
N MET A 1 1.11 -54.60 -20.00
CA MET A 1 0.93 -54.70 -18.55
C MET A 1 2.33 -54.56 -17.97
N LEU A 2 2.62 -53.49 -17.23
CA LEU A 2 3.96 -53.30 -16.63
C LEU A 2 4.10 -54.30 -15.47
N ASP A 3 5.20 -55.04 -15.43
CA ASP A 3 5.43 -56.07 -14.41
C ASP A 3 5.68 -55.44 -13.04
N LEU A 4 5.20 -56.07 -11.97
CA LEU A 4 5.33 -55.59 -10.60
C LEU A 4 6.80 -55.30 -10.19
N SER A 5 7.75 -56.02 -10.80
CA SER A 5 9.19 -55.81 -10.62
C SER A 5 9.68 -54.48 -11.21
N THR A 6 9.10 -54.03 -12.33
CA THR A 6 9.49 -52.76 -12.95
C THR A 6 8.91 -51.58 -12.16
N GLU A 7 7.68 -51.68 -11.66
CA GLU A 7 7.11 -50.65 -10.77
C GLU A 7 7.90 -50.52 -9.44
N LEU A 8 8.29 -51.64 -8.84
CA LEU A 8 9.09 -51.63 -7.61
C LEU A 8 10.49 -51.03 -7.86
N ALA A 9 11.11 -51.33 -9.01
CA ALA A 9 12.42 -50.77 -9.38
C ALA A 9 12.34 -49.26 -9.67
N THR A 10 11.28 -48.79 -10.35
CA THR A 10 11.06 -47.36 -10.58
C THR A 10 10.78 -46.62 -9.28
N ASN A 11 10.00 -47.21 -8.37
CA ASN A 11 9.72 -46.60 -7.08
C ASN A 11 10.97 -46.59 -6.19
N ALA A 12 11.74 -47.69 -6.15
CA ALA A 12 12.99 -47.77 -5.38
C ALA A 12 14.05 -46.79 -5.87
N SER A 13 14.16 -46.57 -7.18
CA SER A 13 15.08 -45.59 -7.75
C SER A 13 14.65 -44.14 -7.46
N VAL A 14 13.35 -43.86 -7.43
CA VAL A 14 12.81 -42.57 -6.95
C VAL A 14 13.11 -42.35 -5.46
N TYR A 15 12.94 -43.37 -4.61
CA TYR A 15 13.27 -43.27 -3.19
C TYR A 15 14.79 -43.12 -2.95
N LEU A 16 15.63 -43.80 -3.73
CA LEU A 16 17.08 -43.70 -3.62
C LEU A 16 17.61 -42.34 -4.08
N ALA A 17 17.02 -41.79 -5.16
CA ALA A 17 17.28 -40.42 -5.61
C ALA A 17 16.82 -39.37 -4.58
N MET A 18 15.79 -39.68 -3.79
CA MET A 18 15.32 -38.83 -2.69
C MET A 18 16.18 -38.96 -1.41
N SER A 19 16.90 -40.07 -1.24
CA SER A 19 17.73 -40.33 -0.04
C SER A 19 19.20 -39.92 -0.16
N SER A 20 19.67 -39.59 -1.36
CA SER A 20 21.07 -39.25 -1.61
C SER A 20 21.28 -37.74 -1.60
N ASP A 21 21.32 -37.10 -0.43
CA ASP A 21 22.17 -35.92 -0.26
C ASP A 21 22.46 -35.60 1.22
N SER A 22 23.57 -36.11 1.74
CA SER A 22 24.09 -35.79 3.07
C SER A 22 25.53 -35.33 2.96
N ASP A 23 25.74 -34.08 2.53
CA ASP A 23 26.91 -33.27 2.93
C ASP A 23 26.84 -31.80 2.49
N GLY A 24 25.93 -31.42 1.58
CA GLY A 24 25.70 -30.02 1.15
C GLY A 24 24.23 -29.61 1.12
N SER A 25 23.36 -30.43 1.72
CA SER A 25 21.91 -30.46 1.53
C SER A 25 21.17 -29.13 1.72
N PHE A 26 21.68 -28.19 2.52
CA PHE A 26 21.00 -26.92 2.78
C PHE A 26 21.20 -25.86 1.68
N PHE A 27 22.30 -25.90 0.92
CA PHE A 27 22.61 -24.86 -0.07
C PHE A 27 21.57 -24.73 -1.20
N PRO A 28 21.04 -25.83 -1.76
CA PRO A 28 19.96 -25.76 -2.75
C PRO A 28 18.70 -25.07 -2.22
N TYR A 29 18.30 -25.39 -0.97
CA TYR A 29 17.13 -24.76 -0.34
C TYR A 29 17.36 -23.27 -0.03
N LEU A 30 18.58 -22.89 0.33
CA LEU A 30 18.97 -21.51 0.56
C LEU A 30 18.82 -20.68 -0.73
N PHE A 31 19.33 -21.17 -1.85
CA PHE A 31 19.16 -20.51 -3.14
C PHE A 31 17.70 -20.49 -3.61
N LEU A 32 16.97 -21.61 -3.43
CA LEU A 32 15.55 -21.70 -3.77
C LEU A 32 14.69 -20.68 -2.99
N LEU A 33 14.96 -20.51 -1.70
CA LEU A 33 14.21 -19.57 -0.85
C LEU A 33 14.71 -18.13 -0.94
N SER A 34 15.95 -17.89 -1.39
CA SER A 34 16.54 -16.55 -1.46
C SER A 34 15.69 -15.56 -2.28
N GLY A 35 15.17 -15.99 -3.43
CA GLY A 35 14.35 -15.15 -4.32
C GLY A 35 13.00 -14.76 -3.71
N PRO A 36 12.15 -15.73 -3.30
CA PRO A 36 10.90 -15.43 -2.63
C PRO A 36 11.08 -14.58 -1.36
N VAL A 37 12.06 -14.91 -0.52
CA VAL A 37 12.35 -14.15 0.70
C VAL A 37 12.72 -12.70 0.37
N PHE A 38 13.63 -12.50 -0.59
CA PHE A 38 13.99 -11.15 -1.05
C PHE A 38 12.78 -10.38 -1.59
N PHE A 39 11.95 -11.01 -2.42
CA PHE A 39 10.73 -10.41 -2.94
C PHE A 39 9.79 -9.97 -1.83
N PHE A 40 9.52 -10.84 -0.84
CA PHE A 40 8.63 -10.49 0.28
C PHE A 40 9.18 -9.34 1.13
N VAL A 41 10.49 -9.31 1.40
CA VAL A 41 11.13 -8.23 2.16
C VAL A 41 10.99 -6.88 1.46
N ILE A 42 11.28 -6.83 0.15
CA ILE A 42 11.12 -5.60 -0.64
C ILE A 42 9.63 -5.24 -0.76
N TYR A 43 8.77 -6.22 -1.02
CA TYR A 43 7.34 -6.00 -1.14
C TYR A 43 6.74 -5.42 0.15
N THR A 44 7.07 -5.93 1.33
CA THR A 44 6.55 -5.39 2.59
C THR A 44 7.13 -4.02 2.92
N LYS A 45 8.42 -3.79 2.64
CA LYS A 45 9.09 -2.51 2.88
C LYS A 45 8.48 -1.36 2.06
N TYR A 46 8.17 -1.60 0.79
CA TYR A 46 7.68 -0.55 -0.13
C TYR A 46 6.18 -0.51 -0.27
N ARG A 47 5.48 -1.61 -0.01
CA ARG A 47 4.02 -1.60 0.04
C ARG A 47 3.64 -0.94 1.35
N ASN A 48 3.49 0.39 1.30
CA ASN A 48 2.95 1.29 2.32
C ASN A 48 1.55 0.82 2.82
N LYS A 49 1.46 -0.38 3.40
CA LYS A 49 0.22 -0.93 3.97
C LYS A 49 -0.13 -0.23 5.29
N ASP A 50 0.88 0.28 5.99
CA ASP A 50 0.75 0.93 7.30
C ASP A 50 0.72 2.47 7.25
N LYS A 51 0.73 3.09 6.06
CA LYS A 51 0.67 4.56 5.95
C LYS A 51 -0.70 5.10 5.57
N ARG A 52 -1.76 4.36 5.91
CA ARG A 52 -3.11 4.92 5.90
C ARG A 52 -3.29 5.71 7.20
N HIS A 53 -2.88 6.97 7.18
CA HIS A 53 -3.20 7.89 8.26
C HIS A 53 -4.72 8.06 8.33
N TYR A 54 -5.34 7.60 9.40
CA TYR A 54 -6.74 7.90 9.70
C TYR A 54 -6.77 9.30 10.32
N HIS A 55 -6.71 10.32 9.46
CA HIS A 55 -6.75 11.73 9.88
C HIS A 55 -7.99 12.06 10.74
N GLU A 56 -9.05 11.27 10.60
CA GLU A 56 -10.29 11.35 11.39
C GLU A 56 -10.15 10.86 12.85
N ARG A 57 -9.16 10.02 13.15
CA ARG A 57 -8.95 9.43 14.49
C ARG A 57 -7.74 9.99 15.22
N GLU A 58 -6.70 10.38 14.50
CA GLU A 58 -5.40 10.77 15.09
C GLU A 58 -5.31 12.26 15.41
N THR A 59 -6.10 13.11 14.76
CA THR A 59 -6.08 14.55 15.01
C THR A 59 -7.05 14.91 16.14
N LYS A 60 -6.54 15.07 17.37
CA LYS A 60 -7.30 15.72 18.45
C LYS A 60 -7.48 17.21 18.11
N SER A 61 -8.58 17.55 17.47
CA SER A 61 -8.98 18.95 17.28
C SER A 61 -9.53 19.50 18.59
N GLN A 62 -8.70 20.19 19.37
CA GLN A 62 -9.18 20.98 20.51
C GLN A 62 -9.72 22.31 19.98
N MET A 63 -11.03 22.35 19.69
CA MET A 63 -11.73 23.60 19.38
C MET A 63 -12.10 24.31 20.68
N ALA A 64 -11.23 25.20 21.18
CA ALA A 64 -11.55 26.08 22.30
C ALA A 64 -12.19 27.39 21.78
N ASN A 65 -13.23 27.88 22.47
CA ASN A 65 -13.98 29.09 22.09
C ASN A 65 -14.71 29.05 20.74
N LEU A 66 -15.42 27.96 20.43
CA LEU A 66 -16.43 28.00 19.36
C LEU A 66 -17.57 28.96 19.75
N ARG A 67 -17.46 30.22 19.34
CA ARG A 67 -18.61 31.13 19.29
C ARG A 67 -19.38 30.81 18.02
N ALA A 68 -20.39 29.94 18.13
CA ALA A 68 -21.37 29.74 17.07
C ALA A 68 -22.19 31.02 16.90
N ALA A 69 -21.68 31.93 16.07
CA ALA A 69 -22.39 33.12 15.63
C ALA A 69 -22.59 33.01 14.12
N ASP A 70 -23.52 32.14 13.71
CA ASP A 70 -24.01 32.15 12.33
C ASP A 70 -25.12 33.20 12.22
N GLN A 71 -24.71 34.45 12.00
CA GLN A 71 -25.64 35.52 11.63
C GLN A 71 -25.63 35.64 10.11
N LYS A 72 -26.71 35.19 9.48
CA LYS A 72 -26.94 35.39 8.06
C LYS A 72 -27.03 36.89 7.76
N VAL A 73 -25.95 37.45 7.23
CA VAL A 73 -25.82 38.90 6.96
C VAL A 73 -26.70 39.32 5.77
N ASN A 74 -26.78 38.52 4.71
CA ASN A 74 -27.63 38.84 3.56
C ASN A 74 -27.92 37.60 2.71
N ARG A 75 -28.92 37.69 1.84
CA ARG A 75 -29.18 36.71 0.77
C ARG A 75 -29.37 37.46 -0.54
N VAL A 76 -28.56 37.11 -1.53
CA VAL A 76 -28.62 37.66 -2.88
C VAL A 76 -29.23 36.60 -3.79
N VAL A 77 -30.34 36.93 -4.46
CA VAL A 77 -31.05 36.04 -5.41
C VAL A 77 -31.37 36.82 -6.68
N GLY A 78 -31.41 36.13 -7.83
CA GLY A 78 -31.80 36.75 -9.11
C GLY A 78 -30.77 37.73 -9.70
N VAL A 79 -29.47 37.53 -9.44
CA VAL A 79 -28.42 38.36 -10.04
C VAL A 79 -28.14 37.97 -11.48
N SER A 80 -28.06 38.96 -12.36
CA SER A 80 -27.63 38.83 -13.76
C SER A 80 -26.13 39.12 -13.94
N ASN A 81 -25.44 39.55 -12.89
CA ASN A 81 -24.04 39.93 -12.96
C ASN A 81 -23.15 38.69 -12.95
N SER A 82 -22.12 38.70 -13.81
CA SER A 82 -21.14 37.61 -13.91
C SER A 82 -20.09 37.61 -12.80
N LYS A 83 -19.95 38.71 -12.04
CA LYS A 83 -18.99 38.85 -10.95
C LYS A 83 -19.65 39.35 -9.66
N ILE A 84 -19.12 38.89 -8.53
CA ILE A 84 -19.54 39.33 -7.20
C ILE A 84 -19.00 40.74 -6.95
N ARG A 85 -19.82 41.61 -6.36
CA ARG A 85 -19.39 42.97 -6.00
C ARG A 85 -18.29 42.89 -4.92
N GLY A 86 -17.09 43.36 -5.26
CA GLY A 86 -15.91 43.29 -4.37
C GLY A 86 -15.03 42.06 -4.59
N ASP A 87 -15.22 41.33 -5.69
CA ASP A 87 -14.33 40.23 -6.09
C ASP A 87 -12.87 40.70 -6.22
N ASN A 88 -11.94 39.93 -5.65
CA ASN A 88 -10.49 40.19 -5.64
C ASN A 88 -9.71 39.28 -6.60
N SER A 89 -10.40 38.48 -7.43
CA SER A 89 -9.82 37.56 -8.41
C SER A 89 -8.81 38.22 -9.37
N ASP A 90 -9.03 39.49 -9.71
CA ASP A 90 -8.17 40.23 -10.64
C ASP A 90 -7.01 40.97 -9.94
N SER A 91 -6.92 40.95 -8.61
CA SER A 91 -5.92 41.72 -7.84
C SER A 91 -4.96 40.81 -7.07
N VAL A 92 -3.84 40.47 -7.70
CA VAL A 92 -2.72 39.79 -7.03
C VAL A 92 -1.79 40.84 -6.43
N LYS A 93 -1.85 41.04 -5.10
CA LYS A 93 -0.89 41.86 -4.37
C LYS A 93 0.23 40.96 -3.85
N GLY A 94 1.46 41.14 -4.34
CA GLY A 94 2.64 40.44 -3.82
C GLY A 94 3.59 39.82 -4.86
N ALA A 95 3.40 40.06 -6.17
CA ALA A 95 4.41 39.69 -7.16
C ALA A 95 5.65 40.59 -6.98
N ARG A 96 6.67 40.08 -6.28
CA ARG A 96 8.01 40.68 -6.23
C ARG A 96 8.75 40.20 -7.48
N ASN A 97 9.26 41.15 -8.27
CA ASN A 97 10.31 40.89 -9.27
C ASN A 97 11.61 40.47 -8.56
#